data_AF-A0A1G1FME4-F1
#
_entry.id   AF-A0A1G1FME4-F1
#
_cell.length_a   1.000
_cell.length_b   1.000
_cell.length_c   1.000
_cell.angle_alpha   90.00
_cell.angle_beta   90.00
_cell.angle_gamma   90.00
#
_symmetry.space_group_name_H-M   'P 1'
#
loop_
_entity.id
_entity.type
_entity.pdbx_description
1 polymer ?
#
loop_
_entity_poly.entity_id
_entity_poly.type
_entity_poly.pdbx_seq_one_letter_code
_entity_poly.pdbx_strand_id
1 'polypeptide(L)'
;MGKLIVELPDEIHGELRKKAAINHKTLKDIITGLIHEYLYVQEKHLPAEKKTGLCGKWDDEKTADEIIKDIKTHRKWFEKRKN
;
A
#
# COMPACT_ATOMS: atom_id res chain seq x y z
N MET A 1 34.81 5.00 5.55
CA MET A 1 33.51 5.64 5.83
C MET A 1 33.64 7.13 5.57
N GLY A 2 32.90 7.66 4.59
CA GLY A 2 32.91 9.10 4.31
C GLY A 2 32.20 9.87 5.43
N LYS A 3 32.76 10.99 5.87
CA LYS A 3 32.09 11.93 6.77
C LYS A 3 31.29 12.91 5.91
N LEU A 4 29.96 12.85 6.00
CA LEU A 4 29.10 13.84 5.36
C LEU A 4 28.85 14.97 6.35
N ILE A 5 29.24 16.19 5.97
CA ILE A 5 28.90 17.41 6.70
C ILE A 5 27.74 18.03 5.93
N VAL A 6 26.60 18.23 6.60
CA VAL A 6 25.39 18.78 6.01
C VAL A 6 25.02 20.04 6.77
N GLU A 7 24.81 21.12 6.03
CA GLU A 7 24.21 22.33 6.58
C GLU A 7 22.69 22.15 6.55
N LEU A 8 22.06 22.28 7.71
CA LEU A 8 20.62 22.16 7.88
C LEU A 8 20.08 23.51 8.36
N PRO A 9 18.91 23.96 7.86
CA PRO A 9 18.22 25.10 8.43
C PRO A 9 17.96 24.89 9.94
N ASP A 10 18.09 25.97 10.73
CA ASP A 10 17.97 25.92 12.19
C ASP A 10 16.64 25.33 12.66
N GLU A 11 15.56 25.59 11.93
CA GLU A 11 14.22 25.03 12.20
C GLU A 11 14.23 23.51 12.16
N ILE A 12 14.81 22.93 11.10
CA ILE A 12 14.91 21.48 10.89
C ILE A 12 15.85 20.85 11.92
N HIS A 13 16.96 21.53 12.23
CA HIS A 13 17.87 21.07 13.28
C HIS A 13 17.18 21.01 14.65
N GLY A 14 16.33 22.00 14.96
CA GLY A 14 15.51 22.03 16.16
C GLY A 14 14.53 20.86 16.25
N GLU A 15 13.82 20.54 15.17
CA GLU A 15 12.91 19.40 15.11
C GLU A 15 13.62 18.06 15.26
N LEU A 16 14.75 17.88 14.57
CA LEU A 16 15.54 16.65 14.69
C LEU A 16 16.07 16.46 16.10
N ARG A 17 16.47 17.53 16.78
CA ARG A 17 16.90 17.49 18.19
C ARG A 17 15.77 17.09 19.14
N LYS A 18 14.55 17.60 18.92
CA LYS A 18 13.36 17.17 19.69
C LYS A 18 13.11 15.68 19.47
N LYS A 19 13.16 15.22 18.22
CA LYS A 19 12.99 13.81 17.86
C LYS A 19 14.08 12.92 18.48
N ALA A 20 15.30 13.43 18.64
CA ALA A 20 16.41 12.78 19.35
C ALA A 20 16.15 12.62 20.84
N ALA A 21 15.67 13.67 21.49
CA ALA A 21 15.32 13.62 22.90
C ALA A 21 14.20 12.60 23.17
N ILE A 22 13.16 12.58 22.33
CA ILE A 22 12.00 11.68 22.49
C ILE A 22 12.39 10.21 22.31
N ASN A 23 13.24 9.90 21.33
CA ASN A 23 13.61 8.52 21.01
C ASN A 23 14.82 8.01 21.79
N HIS A 24 15.38 8.80 22.72
CA HIS A 24 16.62 8.50 23.45
C HIS A 24 17.77 8.06 22.54
N LYS A 25 17.86 8.66 21.35
CA LYS A 25 18.87 8.34 20.31
C LYS A 25 19.71 9.56 20.01
N THR A 26 20.92 9.34 19.50
CA THR A 26 21.76 10.45 19.05
C THR A 26 21.20 11.05 17.76
N LEU A 27 21.52 12.32 17.50
CA LEU A 27 21.12 13.01 16.28
C LEU A 27 21.63 12.27 15.03
N LYS A 28 22.85 11.72 15.11
CA LYS A 28 23.45 10.89 14.06
C LYS A 28 22.61 9.65 13.77
N ASP A 29 22.15 8.94 14.80
CA ASP A 29 21.39 7.70 14.61
C ASP A 29 20.02 7.97 13.98
N ILE A 30 19.38 9.09 14.33
CA ILE A 30 18.13 9.50 13.69
C ILE A 30 18.33 9.88 12.24
N ILE A 31 19.33 10.69 11.92
CA ILE A 31 19.61 11.09 10.54
C ILE A 31 19.95 9.86 9.70
N THR A 32 20.79 8.97 10.23
CA THR A 32 21.15 7.72 9.56
C THR A 32 19.92 6.85 9.32
N GLY A 33 19.03 6.75 10.32
CA GLY A 33 17.77 6.02 10.21
C GLY A 33 16.83 6.61 9.15
N LEU A 34 16.67 7.94 9.11
CA LEU A 34 15.83 8.63 8.13
C LEU A 34 16.37 8.48 6.70
N ILE A 35 17.69 8.56 6.52
CA ILE A 35 18.32 8.35 5.21
C ILE A 35 18.16 6.89 4.77
N HIS A 36 18.38 5.93 5.68
CA HIS A 36 18.14 4.52 5.38
C HIS A 36 16.67 4.27 5.04
N GLU A 37 15.74 4.84 5.80
CA GLU A 37 14.33 4.72 5.49
C GLU A 37 14.04 5.28 4.09
N TYR A 38 14.48 6.49 3.77
CA TYR A 38 14.27 7.08 2.44
C TYR A 38 14.85 6.23 1.29
N LEU A 39 16.07 5.74 1.45
CA LEU A 39 16.76 4.98 0.39
C LEU A 39 16.20 3.56 0.22
N TYR A 40 15.77 2.91 1.31
CA TYR A 40 15.37 1.49 1.29
C TYR A 40 13.86 1.27 1.39
N VAL A 41 13.05 2.31 1.64
CA VAL A 41 11.57 2.19 1.65
C VAL A 41 10.97 1.91 0.28
N GLN A 42 11.70 2.16 -0.82
CA GLN A 42 11.21 1.80 -2.16
C GLN A 42 10.95 0.29 -2.32
N GLU A 43 11.59 -0.58 -1.53
CA GLU A 43 11.32 -2.02 -1.58
C GLU A 43 10.06 -2.45 -0.81
N LYS A 44 9.54 -1.62 0.11
CA LYS A 44 8.42 -1.98 0.99
C LYS A 44 7.04 -1.53 0.50
N HIS A 45 6.98 -0.70 -0.53
CA HIS A 45 5.73 -0.13 -1.07
C HIS A 45 5.39 -0.62 -2.48
N LEU A 46 5.76 -1.85 -2.85
CA LEU A 46 4.81 -2.60 -3.67
C LEU A 46 3.58 -2.79 -2.77
N PRO A 47 2.41 -2.21 -3.07
CA PRO A 47 1.22 -2.57 -2.33
C PRO A 47 1.13 -4.08 -2.46
N ALA A 48 1.30 -4.80 -1.35
CA ALA A 48 0.97 -6.21 -1.30
C ALA A 48 -0.43 -6.28 -1.92
N GLU A 49 -0.54 -6.92 -3.09
CA GLU A 49 -1.81 -7.11 -3.77
C GLU A 49 -2.78 -7.48 -2.68
N LYS A 50 -3.72 -6.56 -2.40
CA LYS A 50 -4.65 -6.77 -1.30
C LYS A 50 -5.31 -8.09 -1.66
N LYS A 51 -4.99 -9.15 -0.90
CA LYS A 51 -5.68 -10.43 -0.96
C LYS A 51 -7.09 -10.23 -0.39
N THR A 52 -7.86 -9.30 -0.98
CA THR A 52 -9.29 -9.47 -1.07
C THR A 52 -9.45 -10.83 -1.72
N GLY A 53 -10.10 -11.78 -1.05
CA GLY A 53 -10.33 -13.15 -1.55
C GLY A 53 -11.20 -13.22 -2.82
N LEU A 54 -11.25 -12.13 -3.59
CA LEU A 54 -11.93 -11.91 -4.86
C LEU A 54 -10.92 -11.71 -6.01
N CYS A 55 -9.64 -12.06 -5.82
CA CYS A 55 -8.65 -12.07 -6.88
C CYS A 55 -8.43 -13.50 -7.39
N GLY A 56 -9.51 -14.14 -7.85
CA GLY A 56 -9.40 -15.27 -8.77
C GLY A 56 -9.33 -14.75 -10.20
N LYS A 57 -8.51 -15.35 -11.05
CA LYS A 57 -8.67 -15.15 -12.50
C LYS A 57 -9.99 -15.81 -12.90
N TRP A 58 -10.82 -15.07 -13.62
CA TRP A 58 -12.02 -15.62 -14.22
C TRP A 58 -11.59 -16.36 -15.50
N ASP A 59 -11.12 -17.59 -15.37
CA ASP A 59 -10.88 -18.51 -16.50
C ASP A 59 -12.20 -19.14 -16.97
N ASP A 60 -13.21 -18.29 -17.23
CA ASP A 60 -14.41 -18.76 -17.93
C ASP A 60 -14.20 -18.46 -19.41
N GLU A 61 -14.17 -19.51 -20.22
CA GLU A 61 -14.07 -19.42 -21.67
C GLU A 61 -15.35 -18.83 -22.30
N LYS A 62 -16.43 -18.74 -21.51
CA LYS A 62 -17.70 -18.17 -21.96
C LYS A 62 -17.58 -16.68 -22.23
N THR A 63 -18.16 -16.28 -23.35
CA THR A 63 -18.34 -14.88 -23.69
C THR A 63 -19.34 -14.21 -22.76
N ALA A 64 -19.25 -12.88 -22.63
CA ALA A 64 -20.16 -12.10 -21.79
C ALA A 64 -21.65 -12.37 -22.12
N ASP A 65 -21.98 -12.58 -23.40
CA ASP A 65 -23.35 -12.85 -23.84
C ASP A 65 -23.88 -14.20 -23.36
N GLU A 66 -23.02 -15.22 -23.33
CA GLU A 66 -23.37 -16.56 -22.83
C GLU A 66 -23.63 -16.54 -21.33
N ILE A 67 -22.82 -15.79 -20.57
CA ILE A 67 -23.01 -15.59 -19.13
C ILE A 67 -24.34 -14.87 -18.86
N ILE A 68 -24.64 -13.81 -19.61
CA ILE A 68 -25.90 -13.07 -19.46
C ILE A 68 -27.10 -13.95 -19.79
N LYS A 69 -27.01 -14.77 -20.84
CA LYS A 69 -28.06 -15.71 -21.22
C LYS A 69 -28.26 -16.78 -20.16
N ASP A 70 -27.19 -17.32 -19.59
CA ASP A 70 -27.24 -18.32 -18.54
C ASP A 70 -27.89 -17.79 -17.26
N ILE A 71 -27.50 -16.59 -16.82
CA ILE A 71 -28.10 -15.88 -15.69
C ILE A 71 -29.59 -15.64 -15.92
N LYS A 72 -29.99 -15.18 -17.11
CA LYS A 72 -31.40 -14.94 -17.47
C LYS A 72 -32.21 -16.24 -17.48
N THR A 73 -31.62 -17.34 -17.93
CA THR A 73 -32.30 -18.64 -18.05
C THR A 73 -32.53 -19.28 -16.68
N HIS A 74 -31.57 -19.16 -15.76
CA HIS A 74 -31.67 -19.69 -14.40
C HIS A 74 -32.45 -18.78 -13.44
N ARG A 75 -32.66 -17.51 -13.77
CA ARG A 75 -33.46 -16.55 -12.99
C ARG A 75 -34.99 -16.74 -13.07
N LYS A 76 -35.50 -17.91 -13.48
CA LYS A 76 -36.95 -18.23 -13.51
C LYS A 76 -37.66 -18.11 -12.14
N TRP A 77 -36.93 -18.00 -11.02
CA TRP A 77 -37.54 -17.70 -9.72
C TRP A 77 -38.08 -16.25 -9.64
N PHE A 78 -37.53 -15.27 -10.36
CA PHE A 78 -38.03 -13.90 -10.27
C PHE A 78 -39.42 -13.68 -10.89
N GLU A 79 -39.87 -14.55 -11.80
CA GLU A 79 -41.20 -14.42 -12.43
C GLU A 79 -42.35 -14.92 -11.55
N LYS A 80 -42.09 -15.78 -10.55
CA LYS A 80 -43.16 -16.38 -9.71
C LYS A 80 -43.71 -15.48 -8.61
N ARG A 81 -43.32 -14.19 -8.54
CA ARG A 81 -43.77 -13.22 -7.53
C ARG A 81 -44.60 -12.04 -8.09
N LYS A 82 -45.25 -12.23 -9.24
CA LYS A 82 -46.37 -11.38 -9.65
C LYS A 82 -47.62 -12.25 -9.83
N ASN A 83 -48.30 -12.48 -8.71
CA ASN A 83 -49.75 -12.59 -8.61
C ASN A 83 -50.14 -12.25 -7.17
#